data_AF-A0A923R9S9-F1
#
_entry.id   AF-A0A923R9S9-F1
#
_cell.length_a   1.000
_cell.length_b   1.000
_cell.length_c   1.000
_cell.angle_alpha   90.00
_cell.angle_beta   90.00
_cell.angle_gamma   90.00
#
_symmetry.space_group_name_H-M   'P 1'
#
loop_
_entity.id
_entity.type
_entity.pdbx_description
1 polymer ?
#
loop_
_entity_poly.entity_id
_entity_poly.type
_entity_poly.pdbx_seq_one_letter_code
_entity_poly.pdbx_strand_id
1 'polypeptide(L)'
;MSDVKELEAAGKFKDAVDALKQSPTYDATYFYNLGVLYGKMKQPGLATAYLTKANREKPHDPEIQYNLKLAQQELQINLNASHSELGIDSASNQLEQFSDRIQSDEILGVIGLITVLVSLLWIRAYLKTRNITKTFLKPSGWFGVLALVLVFAFYGIYKAGNSNPPAVVVVKEPLRSGPGLNYPEISTIESGIKVRMLGAPATVNENELWQKVRYKTNQAAW
;
A
#
# COMPACT_ATOMS: atom_id res chain seq x y z
N MET A 1 6.57 -0.49 -27.52
CA MET A 1 7.15 -1.48 -26.58
C MET A 1 8.38 -2.19 -27.16
N SER A 2 8.48 -2.41 -28.47
CA SER A 2 9.70 -2.89 -29.15
C SER A 2 10.91 -2.03 -28.78
N ASP A 3 10.77 -0.71 -28.91
CA ASP A 3 11.88 0.23 -28.78
C ASP A 3 12.41 0.29 -27.34
N VAL A 4 11.53 0.19 -26.33
CA VAL A 4 11.93 0.15 -24.91
C VAL A 4 12.75 -1.10 -24.60
N LYS A 5 12.33 -2.27 -25.10
CA LYS A 5 13.06 -3.53 -24.91
C LYS A 5 14.40 -3.54 -25.64
N GLU A 6 14.46 -2.93 -26.82
CA GLU A 6 15.71 -2.76 -27.57
C GLU A 6 16.69 -1.83 -26.85
N LEU A 7 16.22 -0.68 -26.35
CA LEU A 7 17.01 0.24 -25.55
C LEU A 7 17.50 -0.41 -24.26
N GLU A 8 16.64 -1.18 -23.59
CA GLU A 8 16.99 -1.96 -22.41
C GLU A 8 18.04 -3.04 -22.71
N ALA A 9 17.89 -3.79 -23.81
CA ALA A 9 18.86 -4.80 -24.24
C ALA A 9 20.21 -4.16 -24.63
N ALA A 10 20.18 -2.94 -25.17
CA ALA A 10 21.37 -2.15 -25.45
C ALA A 10 21.99 -1.48 -24.21
N GLY A 11 21.43 -1.68 -23.00
CA GLY A 11 21.91 -1.06 -21.76
C GLY A 11 21.60 0.43 -21.64
N LYS A 12 20.81 1.01 -22.56
CA LYS A 12 20.43 2.42 -22.58
C LYS A 12 19.20 2.66 -21.69
N PHE A 13 19.36 2.41 -20.39
CA PHE A 13 18.23 2.42 -19.44
C PHE A 13 17.55 3.78 -19.31
N LYS A 14 18.32 4.88 -19.38
CA LYS A 14 17.76 6.24 -19.32
C LYS A 14 16.86 6.51 -20.52
N ASP A 15 17.35 6.22 -21.73
CA ASP A 15 16.57 6.39 -22.96
C ASP A 15 15.31 5.50 -22.95
N ALA A 16 15.42 4.28 -22.41
CA ALA A 16 14.27 3.39 -22.23
C ALA A 16 13.22 3.97 -21.28
N VAL A 17 13.64 4.59 -20.16
CA VAL A 17 12.74 5.30 -19.23
C VAL A 17 12.08 6.49 -19.92
N ASP A 18 12.85 7.29 -20.66
CA ASP A 18 12.35 8.47 -21.35
C ASP A 18 11.32 8.08 -22.42
N ALA A 19 11.61 7.04 -23.22
CA ALA A 19 10.68 6.47 -24.19
C ALA A 19 9.41 5.93 -23.53
N LEU A 20 9.53 5.27 -22.38
CA LEU A 20 8.37 4.76 -21.64
C LEU A 20 7.49 5.90 -21.10
N LYS A 21 8.09 7.00 -20.63
CA LYS A 21 7.38 8.18 -20.12
C LYS A 21 6.70 9.01 -21.20
N GLN A 22 7.13 8.92 -22.46
CA GLN A 22 6.49 9.62 -23.58
C GLN A 22 5.08 9.09 -23.90
N SER A 23 4.75 7.86 -23.50
CA SER A 23 3.43 7.26 -23.72
C SER A 23 2.99 6.45 -22.49
N PRO A 24 2.63 7.12 -21.38
CA PRO A 24 2.35 6.45 -20.13
C PRO A 24 0.98 5.77 -20.17
N THR A 25 0.95 4.44 -19.96
CA THR A 25 -0.28 3.66 -19.85
C THR A 25 -0.82 3.60 -18.43
N TYR A 26 0.01 3.96 -17.43
CA TYR A 26 -0.33 3.94 -16.00
C TYR A 26 -0.94 2.62 -15.50
N ASP A 27 -0.60 1.51 -16.14
CA ASP A 27 -0.98 0.16 -15.77
C ASP A 27 0.14 -0.55 -14.99
N ALA A 28 -0.14 -1.75 -14.48
CA ALA A 28 0.84 -2.56 -13.76
C ALA A 28 2.13 -2.78 -14.57
N THR A 29 2.01 -3.01 -15.88
CA THR A 29 3.13 -3.23 -16.80
C THR A 29 4.03 -2.00 -16.90
N TYR A 30 3.44 -0.81 -17.04
CA TYR A 30 4.20 0.44 -17.07
C TYR A 30 5.00 0.67 -15.80
N PHE A 31 4.36 0.51 -14.64
CA PHE A 31 5.05 0.67 -13.35
C PHE A 31 6.11 -0.40 -13.12
N TYR A 32 5.85 -1.64 -13.52
CA TYR A 32 6.83 -2.73 -13.45
C TYR A 32 8.08 -2.40 -14.27
N ASN A 33 7.89 -2.01 -15.53
CA ASN A 33 9.00 -1.69 -16.44
C ASN A 33 9.84 -0.51 -15.92
N LEU A 34 9.20 0.58 -15.43
CA LEU A 34 9.93 1.68 -14.80
C LEU A 34 10.74 1.18 -13.60
N GLY A 35 10.12 0.38 -12.74
CA GLY A 35 10.75 -0.18 -11.57
C GLY A 35 12.01 -1.00 -11.87
N VAL A 36 11.93 -1.89 -12.86
CA VAL A 36 13.06 -2.70 -13.32
C VAL A 36 14.18 -1.83 -13.89
N LEU A 37 13.84 -0.84 -14.73
CA LEU A 37 14.83 0.07 -15.32
C LEU A 37 15.55 0.88 -14.25
N TYR A 38 14.83 1.41 -13.25
CA TYR A 38 15.45 2.13 -12.14
C TYR A 38 16.32 1.21 -11.26
N GLY A 39 15.94 -0.06 -11.08
CA GLY A 39 16.77 -1.05 -10.43
C GLY A 39 18.10 -1.28 -11.16
N LYS A 40 18.04 -1.42 -12.49
CA LYS A 40 19.24 -1.53 -13.34
C LYS A 40 20.14 -0.30 -13.31
N MET A 41 19.55 0.89 -13.09
CA MET A 41 20.27 2.15 -12.90
C MET A 41 20.82 2.33 -11.47
N LYS A 42 20.72 1.33 -10.59
CA LYS A 42 21.14 1.39 -9.18
C LYS A 42 20.43 2.50 -8.39
N GLN A 43 19.15 2.70 -8.68
CA GLN A 43 18.26 3.61 -7.97
C GLN A 43 17.18 2.81 -7.23
N PRO A 44 17.53 2.09 -6.15
CA PRO A 44 16.61 1.14 -5.50
C PRO A 44 15.41 1.81 -4.83
N GLY A 45 15.51 3.10 -4.48
CA GLY A 45 14.37 3.88 -3.98
C GLY A 45 13.26 4.04 -5.02
N LEU A 46 13.63 4.51 -6.21
CA LEU A 46 12.71 4.64 -7.35
C LEU A 46 12.20 3.28 -7.82
N ALA A 47 13.08 2.29 -7.87
CA ALA A 47 12.69 0.92 -8.19
C ALA A 47 11.61 0.42 -7.22
N THR A 48 11.84 0.58 -5.91
CA THR A 48 10.87 0.20 -4.87
C THR A 48 9.56 0.95 -5.01
N ALA A 49 9.58 2.25 -5.28
CA ALA A 49 8.37 3.06 -5.46
C ALA A 49 7.50 2.57 -6.62
N TYR A 50 8.11 2.39 -7.80
CA TYR A 50 7.37 1.94 -8.98
C TYR A 50 6.94 0.46 -8.90
N LEU A 51 7.79 -0.42 -8.37
CA LEU A 51 7.43 -1.83 -8.17
C LEU A 51 6.33 -1.99 -7.10
N THR A 52 6.33 -1.16 -6.07
CA THR A 52 5.23 -1.15 -5.08
C THR A 52 3.92 -0.74 -5.75
N LYS A 53 3.95 0.25 -6.64
CA LYS A 53 2.78 0.66 -7.42
C LYS A 53 2.32 -0.45 -8.36
N ALA A 54 3.23 -1.13 -9.04
CA ALA A 54 2.92 -2.30 -9.89
C ALA A 54 2.27 -3.44 -9.08
N ASN A 55 2.83 -3.74 -7.91
CA ASN A 55 2.31 -4.78 -7.01
C ASN A 55 0.92 -4.43 -6.46
N ARG A 56 0.60 -3.14 -6.31
CA ARG A 56 -0.75 -2.74 -5.91
C ARG A 56 -1.79 -3.02 -7.00
N GLU A 57 -1.42 -2.91 -8.27
CA GLU A 57 -2.30 -3.21 -9.40
C GLU A 57 -2.39 -4.72 -9.70
N LYS A 58 -1.30 -5.46 -9.44
CA LYS A 58 -1.23 -6.92 -9.60
C LYS A 58 -0.54 -7.59 -8.40
N PRO A 59 -1.25 -7.77 -7.27
CA PRO A 59 -0.66 -8.23 -6.00
C PRO A 59 -0.16 -9.67 -5.98
N HIS A 60 -0.54 -10.48 -6.98
CA HIS A 60 -0.19 -11.90 -7.08
C HIS A 60 0.75 -12.22 -8.25
N ASP A 61 1.31 -11.21 -8.90
CA ASP A 61 2.27 -11.40 -9.98
C ASP A 61 3.65 -11.78 -9.39
N PRO A 62 4.15 -13.01 -9.64
CA PRO A 62 5.39 -13.48 -9.04
C PRO A 62 6.62 -12.71 -9.52
N GLU A 63 6.59 -12.17 -10.74
CA GLU A 63 7.71 -11.41 -11.30
C GLU A 63 7.79 -10.03 -10.64
N ILE A 64 6.65 -9.37 -10.44
CA ILE A 64 6.59 -8.10 -9.69
C ILE A 64 7.06 -8.30 -8.26
N GLN A 65 6.57 -9.33 -7.56
CA GLN A 65 6.96 -9.60 -6.17
C GLN A 65 8.45 -9.89 -6.02
N TYR A 66 9.01 -10.68 -6.94
CA TYR A 66 10.44 -11.00 -6.95
C TYR A 66 11.29 -9.73 -7.11
N ASN A 67 11.00 -8.90 -8.13
CA ASN A 67 11.74 -7.68 -8.37
C ASN A 67 11.56 -6.66 -7.25
N LEU A 68 10.34 -6.52 -6.70
CA LEU A 68 10.07 -5.65 -5.56
C LEU A 68 10.93 -6.04 -4.35
N LYS A 69 11.00 -7.34 -4.04
CA LYS A 69 11.83 -7.84 -2.94
C LYS A 69 13.30 -7.55 -3.16
N LEU A 70 13.81 -7.72 -4.38
CA LEU A 70 15.19 -7.39 -4.73
C LEU A 70 15.47 -5.89 -4.54
N ALA A 71 14.59 -5.02 -5.05
CA ALA A 71 14.72 -3.57 -4.89
C ALA A 71 14.67 -3.14 -3.41
N GLN A 72 13.80 -3.74 -2.60
CA GLN A 72 13.71 -3.49 -1.15
C GLN A 72 14.97 -3.95 -0.41
N GLN A 73 15.58 -5.07 -0.79
CA GLN A 73 16.84 -5.52 -0.20
C GLN A 73 17.99 -4.55 -0.51
N GLU A 74 18.12 -4.12 -1.77
CA GLU A 74 19.11 -3.12 -2.14
C GLU A 74 18.85 -1.77 -1.43
N LEU A 75 17.59 -1.35 -1.31
CA LEU A 75 17.22 -0.15 -0.58
C LEU A 75 17.60 -0.24 0.90
N GLN A 76 17.33 -1.38 1.56
CA GLN A 76 17.70 -1.58 2.97
C GLN A 76 19.21 -1.50 3.17
N ILE A 77 20.00 -2.07 2.26
CA ILE A 77 21.47 -1.97 2.30
C ILE A 77 21.89 -0.50 2.20
N ASN A 78 21.31 0.26 1.26
CA ASN A 78 21.62 1.68 1.09
C ASN A 78 21.24 2.52 2.32
N LEU A 79 20.05 2.29 2.89
CA LEU A 79 19.58 2.99 4.09
C LEU A 79 20.48 2.70 5.30
N ASN A 80 20.94 1.44 5.45
CA ASN A 80 21.86 1.07 6.52
C ASN A 80 23.24 1.73 6.33
N ALA A 81 23.76 1.73 5.10
CA ALA A 81 25.04 2.37 4.78
C ALA A 81 24.99 3.90 5.00
N SER A 82 23.86 4.53 4.72
CA SER A 82 23.65 5.96 4.96
C SER A 82 23.25 6.30 6.40
N HIS A 83 23.23 5.32 7.32
CA HIS A 83 22.78 5.48 8.71
C HIS A 83 21.39 6.15 8.83
N SER A 84 20.48 5.84 7.89
CA SER A 84 19.13 6.38 7.91
C SER A 84 18.37 5.90 9.15
N GLU A 85 17.73 6.83 9.86
CA GLU A 85 16.88 6.50 11.01
C GLU A 85 15.54 5.87 10.61
N LEU A 86 15.19 5.93 9.31
CA LEU A 86 13.92 5.48 8.76
C LEU A 86 14.10 4.14 8.02
N GLY A 87 13.27 3.17 8.38
CA GLY A 87 13.12 1.91 7.66
C GLY A 87 12.06 2.02 6.56
N ILE A 88 12.03 1.01 5.70
CA ILE A 88 11.17 0.97 4.50
C ILE A 88 9.68 1.14 4.86
N ASP A 89 9.22 0.60 5.99
CA ASP A 89 7.82 0.60 6.44
C ASP A 89 7.57 1.33 7.78
N SER A 90 8.49 2.20 8.22
CA SER A 90 8.46 2.80 9.57
C SER A 90 7.20 3.61 9.90
N ALA A 91 6.47 4.08 8.88
CA ALA A 91 5.25 4.87 9.05
C ALA A 91 4.02 4.07 9.50
N SER A 92 3.97 2.76 9.22
CA SER A 92 2.76 1.96 9.38
C SER A 92 2.68 1.34 10.78
N ASN A 93 1.53 1.47 11.45
CA ASN A 93 1.26 0.74 12.70
C ASN A 93 0.88 -0.73 12.42
N GLN A 94 0.77 -1.56 13.47
CA GLN A 94 0.48 -3.00 13.31
C GLN A 94 -0.85 -3.27 12.58
N LEU A 95 -1.88 -2.45 12.85
CA LEU A 95 -3.19 -2.60 12.23
C LEU A 95 -3.17 -2.24 10.74
N GLU A 96 -2.47 -1.16 10.40
CA GLU A 96 -2.26 -0.69 9.03
C GLU A 96 -1.41 -1.69 8.23
N GLN A 97 -0.36 -2.26 8.83
CA GLN A 97 0.44 -3.33 8.21
C GLN A 97 -0.39 -4.58 7.92
N PHE A 98 -1.29 -4.94 8.85
CA PHE A 98 -2.22 -6.04 8.64
C PHE A 98 -3.23 -5.74 7.55
N SER A 99 -3.80 -4.52 7.55
CA SER A 99 -4.76 -4.06 6.54
C SER A 99 -4.16 -4.05 5.13
N ASP A 100 -2.92 -3.56 4.98
CA ASP A 100 -2.23 -3.56 3.68
C ASP A 100 -2.02 -4.96 3.10
N ARG A 101 -1.79 -5.96 3.95
CA ARG A 101 -1.66 -7.37 3.51
C ARG A 101 -3.01 -7.98 3.11
N ILE A 102 -4.10 -7.41 3.62
CA ILE A 102 -5.47 -7.90 3.42
C ILE A 102 -6.19 -7.16 2.30
N GLN A 103 -5.60 -6.08 1.77
CA GLN A 103 -6.17 -5.26 0.70
C GLN A 103 -6.21 -5.97 -0.67
N SER A 104 -6.39 -7.30 -0.70
CA SER A 104 -7.04 -7.97 -1.81
C SER A 104 -8.55 -7.94 -1.56
N ASP A 105 -9.25 -7.24 -2.45
CA ASP A 105 -10.69 -7.38 -2.73
C ASP A 105 -11.21 -8.83 -2.64
N GLU A 106 -10.35 -9.80 -2.93
CA GLU A 106 -10.57 -11.24 -2.72
C GLU A 106 -10.96 -11.62 -1.28
N ILE A 107 -10.31 -11.09 -0.24
CA ILE A 107 -10.55 -11.49 1.16
C ILE A 107 -11.92 -11.00 1.65
N LEU A 108 -12.31 -9.77 1.28
CA LEU A 108 -13.66 -9.25 1.55
C LEU A 108 -14.73 -10.11 0.88
N GLY A 109 -14.49 -10.56 -0.36
CA GLY A 109 -15.38 -11.49 -1.07
C GLY A 109 -15.52 -12.83 -0.37
N VAL A 110 -14.41 -13.44 0.05
CA VAL A 110 -14.41 -14.74 0.77
C VAL A 110 -15.11 -14.64 2.12
N ILE A 111 -14.84 -13.59 2.91
CA ILE A 111 -15.50 -13.38 4.22
C ILE A 111 -16.99 -13.12 4.02
N GLY A 112 -17.35 -12.29 3.04
CA GLY A 112 -18.75 -12.06 2.69
C GLY A 112 -19.47 -13.35 2.34
N LEU A 113 -18.84 -14.21 1.52
CA LEU A 113 -19.38 -15.53 1.17
C LEU A 113 -19.57 -16.43 2.39
N ILE A 114 -18.57 -16.53 3.28
CA ILE A 114 -18.66 -17.32 4.51
C ILE A 114 -19.81 -16.81 5.40
N THR A 115 -19.94 -15.50 5.57
CA THR A 115 -21.04 -14.90 6.34
C THR A 115 -22.39 -15.25 5.74
N VAL A 116 -22.55 -15.16 4.41
CA VAL A 116 -23.80 -15.56 3.72
C VAL A 116 -24.13 -17.03 4.00
N LEU A 117 -23.15 -17.93 3.89
CA LEU A 117 -23.35 -19.35 4.15
C LEU A 117 -23.77 -19.63 5.60
N VAL A 118 -23.12 -18.99 6.57
CA VAL A 118 -23.46 -19.12 8.00
C VAL A 118 -24.86 -18.56 8.27
N SER A 119 -25.22 -17.41 7.68
CA SER A 119 -26.56 -16.84 7.78
C SER A 119 -27.63 -17.76 7.19
N LEU A 120 -27.37 -18.42 6.06
CA LEU A 120 -28.31 -19.39 5.48
C LEU A 120 -28.53 -20.61 6.38
N LEU A 121 -27.48 -21.14 7.01
CA LEU A 121 -27.59 -22.21 7.99
C LEU A 121 -28.40 -21.77 9.22
N TRP A 122 -28.20 -20.54 9.67
CA TRP A 122 -28.95 -19.95 10.77
C TRP A 122 -30.44 -19.77 10.43
N ILE A 123 -30.76 -19.25 9.23
CA ILE A 123 -32.13 -19.10 8.73
C ILE A 123 -32.80 -20.48 8.64
N ARG A 124 -32.12 -21.49 8.07
CA ARG A 124 -32.65 -22.86 8.01
C ARG A 124 -32.95 -23.41 9.41
N ALA A 125 -32.05 -23.21 10.37
CA ALA A 125 -32.25 -23.63 11.75
C ALA A 125 -33.45 -22.90 12.41
N TYR A 126 -33.58 -21.60 12.14
CA TYR A 126 -34.70 -20.79 12.59
C TYR A 126 -36.03 -21.29 12.02
N LEU A 127 -36.12 -21.50 10.70
CA LEU A 127 -37.34 -21.97 10.03
C LEU A 127 -37.86 -23.30 10.59
N LYS A 128 -36.96 -24.21 11.01
CA LYS A 128 -37.33 -25.47 11.66
C LYS A 128 -37.84 -25.29 13.10
N THR A 129 -37.26 -24.36 13.85
CA THR A 129 -37.57 -24.20 15.28
C THR A 129 -38.70 -23.19 15.52
N ARG A 130 -38.92 -22.26 14.57
CA ARG A 130 -39.85 -21.11 14.61
C ARG A 130 -39.81 -20.27 15.88
N ASN A 131 -38.72 -20.37 16.64
CA ASN A 131 -38.53 -19.70 17.92
C ASN A 131 -37.10 -19.20 18.01
N ILE A 132 -36.94 -17.89 18.13
CA ILE A 132 -35.65 -17.22 18.03
C ILE A 132 -34.75 -17.54 19.22
N THR A 133 -35.29 -17.62 20.44
CA THR A 133 -34.53 -17.92 21.65
C THR A 133 -33.95 -19.33 21.60
N LYS A 134 -34.75 -20.32 21.18
CA LYS A 134 -34.30 -21.72 21.00
C LYS A 134 -33.29 -21.90 19.86
N THR A 135 -33.24 -20.96 18.92
CA THR A 135 -32.28 -20.98 17.80
C THR A 135 -30.95 -20.34 18.21
N PHE A 136 -30.99 -19.32 19.05
CA PHE A 136 -29.80 -18.68 19.63
C PHE A 136 -29.05 -19.56 20.64
N LEU A 137 -29.77 -20.38 21.43
CA LEU A 137 -29.13 -21.32 22.36
C LEU A 137 -28.40 -22.49 21.66
N LYS A 138 -28.66 -22.73 20.37
CA LYS A 138 -27.96 -23.77 19.58
C LYS A 138 -26.60 -23.23 19.09
N PRO A 139 -25.62 -24.11 18.80
CA PRO A 139 -24.33 -23.72 18.23
C PRO A 139 -24.45 -22.83 16.98
N SER A 140 -25.48 -23.06 16.16
CA SER A 140 -25.80 -22.24 14.98
C SER A 140 -26.00 -20.76 15.28
N GLY A 141 -26.58 -20.42 16.43
CA GLY A 141 -26.77 -19.03 16.85
C GLY A 141 -25.45 -18.31 17.15
N TRP A 142 -24.56 -18.99 17.87
CA TRP A 142 -23.23 -18.48 18.18
C TRP A 142 -22.36 -18.27 16.94
N PHE A 143 -22.44 -19.16 15.95
CA PHE A 143 -21.76 -18.96 14.66
C PHE A 143 -22.29 -17.73 13.91
N GLY A 144 -23.60 -17.46 13.95
CA GLY A 144 -24.18 -16.26 13.36
C GLY A 144 -23.69 -14.96 14.02
N VAL A 145 -23.63 -14.94 15.36
CA VAL A 145 -23.08 -13.79 16.11
C VAL A 145 -21.59 -13.61 15.81
N LEU A 146 -20.82 -14.70 15.80
CA LEU A 146 -19.39 -14.65 15.46
C LEU A 146 -19.18 -14.12 14.04
N ALA A 147 -19.96 -14.58 13.07
CA ALA A 147 -19.88 -14.09 11.69
C ALA A 147 -20.16 -12.58 11.60
N LEU A 148 -21.17 -12.08 12.32
CA LEU A 148 -21.46 -10.64 12.39
C LEU A 148 -20.30 -9.85 13.02
N VAL A 149 -19.75 -10.34 14.13
CA VAL A 149 -18.58 -9.71 14.80
C VAL A 149 -17.39 -9.65 13.84
N LEU A 150 -17.12 -10.73 13.11
CA LEU A 150 -16.05 -10.75 12.11
C LEU A 150 -16.30 -9.73 11.01
N VAL A 151 -17.51 -9.64 10.45
CA VAL A 151 -17.84 -8.64 9.42
C VAL A 151 -17.57 -7.22 9.91
N PHE A 152 -18.03 -6.87 11.12
CA PHE A 152 -17.78 -5.55 11.69
C PHE A 152 -16.30 -5.30 11.99
N ALA A 153 -15.57 -6.31 12.48
CA ALA A 153 -14.14 -6.22 12.72
C ALA A 153 -13.37 -5.97 11.42
N PHE A 154 -13.64 -6.75 10.37
CA PHE A 154 -13.01 -6.59 9.07
C PHE A 154 -13.37 -5.26 8.41
N TYR A 155 -14.63 -4.82 8.50
CA TYR A 155 -15.03 -3.49 8.04
C TYR A 155 -14.27 -2.38 8.77
N GLY A 156 -14.09 -2.51 10.09
CA GLY A 156 -13.28 -1.59 10.88
C GLY A 156 -11.81 -1.54 10.43
N ILE A 157 -11.20 -2.71 10.19
CA ILE A 157 -9.81 -2.84 9.70
C ILE A 157 -9.65 -2.23 8.29
N TYR A 158 -10.61 -2.52 7.40
CA TYR A 158 -10.65 -1.97 6.05
C TYR A 158 -10.75 -0.43 6.08
N LYS A 159 -11.71 0.08 6.85
CA LYS A 159 -11.90 1.54 7.01
C LYS A 159 -10.68 2.21 7.63
N ALA A 160 -10.06 1.59 8.64
CA ALA A 160 -8.87 2.10 9.29
C ALA A 160 -7.66 2.16 8.33
N GLY A 161 -7.42 1.11 7.53
CA GLY A 161 -6.35 1.08 6.54
C GLY A 161 -6.54 2.09 5.41
N ASN A 162 -7.79 2.29 4.97
CA ASN A 162 -8.10 3.26 3.91
C ASN A 162 -8.16 4.72 4.41
N SER A 163 -8.23 4.96 5.71
CA SER A 163 -8.25 6.33 6.27
C SER A 163 -6.92 7.05 6.06
N ASN A 164 -5.80 6.32 6.15
CA ASN A 164 -4.45 6.84 5.88
C ASN A 164 -3.80 5.98 4.78
N PRO A 165 -4.02 6.29 3.50
CA PRO A 165 -3.51 5.46 2.42
C PRO A 165 -1.97 5.44 2.44
N PRO A 166 -1.36 4.29 2.14
CA PRO A 166 0.09 4.21 2.01
C PRO A 166 0.54 4.89 0.72
N ALA A 167 1.66 5.58 0.78
CA ALA A 167 2.36 6.15 -0.36
C ALA A 167 3.85 5.81 -0.25
N VAL A 168 4.55 5.80 -1.37
CA VAL A 168 6.01 5.60 -1.40
C VAL A 168 6.64 6.84 -2.00
N VAL A 169 7.67 7.35 -1.33
CA VAL A 169 8.37 8.56 -1.74
C VAL A 169 9.17 8.28 -3.02
N VAL A 170 8.95 9.07 -4.06
CA VAL A 170 9.62 8.90 -5.36
C VAL A 170 10.94 9.68 -5.39
N VAL A 171 10.94 10.89 -4.84
CA VAL A 171 12.08 11.81 -4.82
C VAL A 171 12.44 12.11 -3.37
N LYS A 172 13.74 12.20 -3.08
CA LYS A 172 14.22 12.60 -1.76
C LYS A 172 13.70 14.01 -1.42
N GLU A 173 13.01 14.14 -0.31
CA GLU A 173 12.36 15.40 0.09
C GLU A 173 12.63 15.73 1.57
N PRO A 174 12.79 17.01 1.94
CA PRO A 174 12.88 17.43 3.34
C PRO A 174 11.50 17.43 3.99
N LEU A 175 11.41 16.86 5.19
CA LEU A 175 10.23 16.86 6.03
C LEU A 175 10.22 18.12 6.90
N ARG A 176 9.11 18.87 6.90
CA ARG A 176 8.96 20.13 7.63
C ARG A 176 7.93 20.06 8.75
N SER A 177 8.04 20.97 9.71
CA SER A 177 7.10 21.03 10.83
C SER A 177 5.71 21.57 10.46
N GLY A 178 5.59 22.28 9.33
CA GLY A 178 4.35 22.87 8.86
C GLY A 178 4.29 22.97 7.33
N PRO A 179 3.11 23.29 6.78
CA PRO A 179 2.91 23.40 5.35
C PRO A 179 3.54 24.69 4.84
N GLY A 180 4.71 24.59 4.20
CA GLY A 180 5.40 25.72 3.59
C GLY A 180 6.91 25.71 3.80
N LEU A 181 7.62 26.41 2.92
CA LEU A 181 9.09 26.53 2.99
C LEU A 181 9.58 27.33 4.21
N ASN A 182 8.71 28.12 4.84
CA ASN A 182 9.04 28.93 6.02
C ASN A 182 9.15 28.09 7.29
N TYR A 183 8.68 26.84 7.29
CA TYR A 183 8.75 25.95 8.43
C TYR A 183 10.11 25.24 8.49
N PRO A 184 10.69 25.06 9.68
CA PRO A 184 11.97 24.38 9.82
C PRO A 184 11.91 22.93 9.36
N GLU A 185 13.00 22.48 8.76
CA GLU A 185 13.22 21.09 8.37
C GLU A 185 13.49 20.25 9.63
N ILE A 186 12.69 19.21 9.82
CA ILE A 186 12.81 18.27 10.94
C ILE A 186 13.73 17.12 10.55
N SER A 187 13.57 16.61 9.33
CA SER A 187 14.27 15.42 8.85
C SER A 187 14.25 15.41 7.31
N THR A 188 14.87 14.40 6.72
CA THR A 188 14.83 14.18 5.27
C THR A 188 14.38 12.76 5.01
N ILE A 189 13.48 12.59 4.05
CA ILE A 189 12.99 11.28 3.64
C ILE A 189 13.64 10.85 2.33
N GLU A 190 14.25 9.68 2.34
CA GLU A 190 14.86 9.08 1.15
C GLU A 190 13.79 8.48 0.22
N SER A 191 14.12 8.39 -1.06
CA SER A 191 13.29 7.72 -2.06
C SER A 191 13.10 6.23 -1.72
N GLY A 192 11.90 5.70 -1.97
CA GLY A 192 11.52 4.32 -1.72
C GLY A 192 10.97 4.06 -0.32
N ILE A 193 11.02 5.03 0.59
CA ILE A 193 10.44 4.90 1.93
C ILE A 193 8.91 5.02 1.85
N LYS A 194 8.21 4.11 2.54
CA LYS A 194 6.76 4.13 2.65
C LYS A 194 6.31 5.07 3.75
N VAL A 195 5.39 5.95 3.40
CA VAL A 195 4.72 6.91 4.28
C VAL A 195 3.21 6.71 4.30
N ARG A 196 2.53 7.29 5.28
CA ARG A 196 1.07 7.35 5.33
C ARG A 196 0.61 8.77 5.11
N MET A 197 -0.29 8.97 4.16
CA MET A 197 -0.91 10.27 3.92
C MET A 197 -1.88 10.56 5.05
N LEU A 198 -1.81 11.76 5.64
CA LEU A 198 -2.68 12.19 6.73
C LEU A 198 -3.54 13.38 6.31
N GLY A 199 -4.85 13.19 6.35
CA GLY A 199 -5.82 14.27 6.09
C GLY A 199 -5.75 14.83 4.66
N ALA A 200 -6.47 15.93 4.45
CA ALA A 200 -6.46 16.65 3.19
C ALA A 200 -5.18 17.48 3.06
N PRO A 201 -4.68 17.67 1.83
CA PRO A 201 -3.53 18.53 1.59
C PRO A 201 -3.84 19.99 1.97
N ALA A 202 -2.84 20.69 2.49
CA ALA A 202 -2.88 22.12 2.74
C ALA A 202 -2.45 22.87 1.49
N THR A 203 -3.24 23.85 1.07
CA THR A 203 -2.88 24.77 -0.01
C THR A 203 -2.36 26.05 0.62
N VAL A 204 -1.09 26.38 0.38
CA VAL A 204 -0.48 27.62 0.88
C VAL A 204 -0.69 28.74 -0.14
N ASN A 205 -0.43 28.43 -1.42
CA ASN A 205 -0.63 29.29 -2.59
C ASN A 205 -1.30 28.46 -3.70
N GLU A 206 -1.81 29.09 -4.77
CA GLU A 206 -2.46 28.39 -5.90
C GLU A 206 -1.60 27.27 -6.53
N ASN A 207 -0.27 27.36 -6.38
CA ASN A 207 0.70 26.40 -6.93
C ASN A 207 1.44 25.57 -5.86
N GLU A 208 1.14 25.75 -4.57
CA GLU A 208 1.84 25.08 -3.47
C GLU A 208 0.89 24.21 -2.64
N LEU A 209 0.97 22.91 -2.90
CA LEU A 209 0.21 21.89 -2.22
C LEU A 209 1.14 21.10 -1.30
N TRP A 210 0.84 21.13 -0.01
CA TRP A 210 1.58 20.44 1.03
C TRP A 210 0.74 19.30 1.57
N GLN A 211 1.35 18.12 1.70
CA GLN A 211 0.65 16.96 2.22
C GLN A 211 1.28 16.54 3.54
N LYS A 212 0.44 16.49 4.59
CA LYS A 212 0.90 15.92 5.84
C LYS A 212 1.09 14.42 5.69
N VAL A 213 2.26 13.93 6.11
CA VAL A 213 2.63 12.52 6.05
C VAL A 213 3.10 12.02 7.41
N ARG A 214 2.71 10.79 7.74
CA ARG A 214 3.33 10.02 8.82
C ARG A 214 4.54 9.30 8.23
N TYR A 215 5.70 9.52 8.83
CA TYR A 215 6.96 8.89 8.40
C TYR A 215 7.50 7.88 9.43
N LYS A 216 7.01 7.96 10.68
CA LYS A 216 7.25 6.98 11.76
C LYS A 216 5.96 6.76 12.53
N THR A 217 5.75 5.59 13.16
CA THR A 217 4.49 5.21 13.85
C THR A 217 3.81 6.33 14.65
N ASN A 218 4.59 7.17 15.35
CA ASN A 218 4.07 8.28 16.16
C ASN A 218 4.59 9.67 15.73
N GLN A 219 5.19 9.80 14.55
CA GLN A 219 5.71 11.08 14.06
C GLN A 219 5.16 11.42 12.68
N ALA A 220 4.75 12.67 12.53
CA ALA A 220 4.20 13.21 11.29
C ALA A 220 4.82 14.57 10.99
N ALA A 221 4.99 14.84 9.71
CA ALA A 221 5.56 16.07 9.17
C ALA A 221 4.82 16.45 7.88
N TRP A 222 5.21 17.57 7.29
CA TRP A 222 4.71 18.08 6.01
C TRP A 222 5.78 17.99 4.93
#